data_AF-A0A2N1BX84-F1
#
_entry.id   AF-A0A2N1BX84-F1
#
_cell.length_a   1.000
_cell.length_b   1.000
_cell.length_c   1.000
_cell.angle_alpha   90.00
_cell.angle_beta   90.00
_cell.angle_gamma   90.00
#
_symmetry.space_group_name_H-M   'P 1'
#
loop_
_entity.id
_entity.type
_entity.pdbx_description
1 polymer ?
#
loop_
_entity_poly.entity_id
_entity_poly.type
_entity_poly.pdbx_seq_one_letter_code
_entity_poly.pdbx_strand_id
1 'polypeptide(L)'
;MLSSKILVIYRIITVLLLSIPMAVNIYIKGDFVSSIVYVPLITLVFSGLAIFIDGKLEGLLKRGMVLPRFTLPRGNIHIKTANDIMV
;
A
#
# COMPACT_ATOMS: atom_id res chain seq x y z
N MET A 1 -6.95 -9.00 8.65
CA MET A 1 -6.08 -8.49 9.74
C MET A 1 -4.69 -8.08 9.27
N LEU A 2 -4.00 -8.89 8.46
CA LEU A 2 -2.63 -8.61 7.98
C LEU A 2 -2.56 -7.32 7.13
N SER A 3 -3.52 -7.10 6.23
CA SER A 3 -3.67 -5.85 5.47
C SER A 3 -3.80 -4.60 6.34
N SER A 4 -4.58 -4.66 7.43
CA SER A 4 -4.71 -3.53 8.37
C SER A 4 -3.39 -3.24 9.10
N LYS A 5 -2.64 -4.28 9.51
CA LYS A 5 -1.32 -4.09 10.11
C LYS A 5 -0.32 -3.47 9.13
N ILE A 6 -0.32 -3.90 7.87
CA ILE A 6 0.54 -3.35 6.81
C ILE A 6 0.25 -1.87 6.58
N LEU A 7 -1.03 -1.48 6.51
CA LEU A 7 -1.43 -0.07 6.36
C LEU A 7 -0.99 0.79 7.55
N VAL A 8 -1.11 0.29 8.78
CA VAL A 8 -0.70 1.02 9.98
C VAL A 8 0.82 1.23 10.00
N ILE A 9 1.60 0.19 9.72
CA ILE A 9 3.07 0.28 9.66
C ILE A 9 3.50 1.25 8.56
N TYR A 10 2.90 1.17 7.38
CA TYR A 10 3.14 2.09 6.28
C TYR A 10 2.89 3.55 6.71
N ARG A 11 1.73 3.85 7.30
CA ARG A 11 1.40 5.21 7.77
C ARG A 11 2.41 5.75 8.77
N ILE A 12 2.87 4.93 9.72
CA ILE A 12 3.90 5.32 10.70
C ILE A 12 5.19 5.70 9.99
N ILE A 13 5.66 4.86 9.06
CA ILE A 13 6.89 5.12 8.28
C ILE A 13 6.74 6.39 7.44
N THR A 14 5.60 6.59 6.79
CA THR A 14 5.33 7.78 5.97
C THR A 14 5.36 9.06 6.80
N VAL A 15 4.76 9.05 8.00
CA VAL A 15 4.82 10.21 8.92
C VAL A 15 6.25 10.49 9.39
N LEU A 16 7.02 9.44 9.71
CA LEU A 16 8.44 9.56 10.01
C LEU A 16 9.24 10.13 8.84
N LEU A 17 8.96 9.72 7.61
CA LEU A 17 9.64 10.22 6.42
C LEU A 17 9.36 11.70 6.18
N LEU A 18 8.10 12.11 6.36
CA LEU A 18 7.65 13.50 6.17
C LEU A 18 8.23 14.46 7.23
N SER A 19 8.62 13.96 8.41
CA SER A 19 9.24 14.78 9.45
C SER A 19 10.75 14.99 9.26
N ILE A 20 11.41 14.20 8.40
CA ILE A 20 12.85 14.32 8.10
C ILE A 20 13.25 15.73 7.66
N PRO A 21 12.65 16.35 6.63
CA PRO A 21 13.07 17.68 6.19
C PRO A 21 12.93 18.74 7.30
N MET A 22 11.94 18.59 8.18
CA MET A 22 11.75 19.48 9.33
C MET A 22 12.83 19.25 10.40
N ALA A 23 13.15 18.00 10.74
CA ALA A 23 14.20 17.66 11.70
C ALA A 23 15.58 18.12 11.21
N VAL A 24 15.88 17.92 9.92
CA VAL A 24 17.12 18.38 9.29
C VAL A 24 17.25 19.90 9.37
N ASN A 25 16.17 20.63 9.10
CA ASN A 25 16.17 22.09 9.17
C ASN A 25 16.43 22.63 10.58
N ILE A 26 15.89 21.98 11.62
CA ILE A 26 16.14 22.33 13.02
C ILE A 26 17.60 22.05 13.41
N TYR A 27 18.13 20.89 13.02
CA TYR A 27 19.51 20.50 13.38
C TYR A 27 20.57 21.40 12.73
N ILE A 28 20.38 21.75 11.46
CA ILE A 28 21.34 22.57 10.70
C ILE A 28 21.20 24.07 11.04
N LYS A 29 20.21 24.46 11.87
CA LYS A 29 19.80 25.86 12.06
C LYS A 29 19.64 26.55 10.71
N GLY A 30 18.85 25.91 9.85
CA GLY A 30 18.70 26.31 8.45
C GLY A 30 18.30 27.78 8.34
N ASP A 31 18.94 28.47 7.41
CA ASP A 31 18.70 29.87 7.11
C ASP A 31 17.22 30.13 6.75
N PHE A 32 16.77 31.39 6.74
CA PHE A 32 15.36 31.75 6.51
C PHE A 32 14.80 31.12 5.22
N VAL A 33 15.63 31.05 4.18
CA VAL A 33 15.32 30.43 2.88
C VAL A 33 15.12 28.91 3.01
N SER A 34 15.92 28.22 3.82
CA SER A 34 15.77 26.79 4.11
C SER A 34 14.42 26.50 4.75
N SER A 35 14.07 27.28 5.76
CA SER A 35 12.85 27.08 6.54
C SER A 35 11.56 27.38 5.76
N ILE A 36 11.58 28.41 4.91
CA ILE A 36 10.37 28.88 4.20
C ILE A 36 10.22 28.25 2.82
N VAL A 37 11.32 28.03 2.10
CA VAL A 37 11.26 27.60 0.70
C VAL A 37 11.57 26.11 0.60
N TYR A 38 12.72 25.68 1.11
CA TYR A 38 13.20 24.31 0.88
C TYR A 38 12.43 23.28 1.69
N VAL A 39 12.17 23.51 2.98
CA VAL A 39 11.44 22.55 3.82
C VAL A 39 10.04 22.28 3.26
N PRO A 40 9.19 23.30 2.97
CA PRO A 40 7.86 23.04 2.42
C PRO A 40 7.90 22.39 1.03
N LEU A 41 8.83 22.77 0.16
CA LEU A 41 8.97 22.12 -1.16
C LEU A 41 9.30 20.64 -1.03
N ILE A 42 10.27 20.29 -0.18
CA ILE A 42 10.70 18.90 0.01
C ILE A 42 9.56 18.09 0.65
N THR A 43 8.88 18.67 1.64
CA THR A 43 7.69 18.04 2.25
C THR A 43 6.57 17.84 1.23
N LEU A 44 6.36 18.77 0.31
CA LEU A 44 5.36 18.64 -0.77
C LEU A 44 5.71 17.46 -1.70
N VAL A 45 6.97 17.33 -2.10
CA VAL A 45 7.44 16.21 -2.92
C VAL A 45 7.23 14.88 -2.20
N PHE A 46 7.63 14.78 -0.94
CA PHE A 46 7.39 13.57 -0.14
C PHE A 46 5.91 13.27 0.05
N SER A 47 5.08 14.29 0.22
CA SER A 47 3.62 14.14 0.34
C SER A 47 3.04 13.59 -0.97
N GLY A 48 3.46 14.11 -2.12
CA GLY A 48 3.05 13.57 -3.42
C GLY A 48 3.44 12.10 -3.61
N LEU A 49 4.68 11.73 -3.25
CA LEU A 49 5.12 10.34 -3.26
C LEU A 49 4.30 9.45 -2.31
N ALA A 50 4.02 9.94 -1.10
CA ALA A 50 3.20 9.24 -0.12
C ALA A 50 1.79 8.97 -0.64
N ILE A 51 1.15 9.97 -1.27
CA ILE A 51 -0.19 9.84 -1.85
C ILE A 51 -0.18 8.81 -2.99
N PHE A 52 0.82 8.86 -3.87
CA PHE A 52 0.95 7.91 -4.97
C PHE A 52 1.12 6.47 -4.47
N ILE A 53 1.98 6.26 -3.47
CA ILE A 53 2.21 4.94 -2.89
C ILE A 53 0.96 4.46 -2.13
N ASP A 54 0.26 5.34 -1.41
CA ASP A 54 -0.96 4.99 -0.66
C ASP A 54 -2.06 4.49 -1.60
N GLY A 55 -2.32 5.19 -2.71
CA GLY A 55 -3.28 4.76 -3.72
C GLY A 55 -2.92 3.41 -4.36
N LYS A 56 -1.63 3.18 -4.63
CA LYS A 56 -1.15 1.89 -5.17
C LYS A 56 -1.26 0.76 -4.13
N LEU A 57 -0.93 1.04 -2.87
CA LEU A 57 -0.96 0.08 -1.77
C LEU A 57 -2.39 -0.34 -1.46
N GLU A 58 -3.33 0.61 -1.42
CA GLU A 58 -4.76 0.33 -1.25
C GLU A 58 -5.31 -0.51 -2.41
N GLY A 59 -4.94 -0.18 -3.66
CA GLY A 59 -5.30 -0.97 -4.83
C GLY A 59 -4.79 -2.40 -4.78
N LEU A 60 -3.53 -2.62 -4.36
CA LEU A 60 -2.95 -3.95 -4.21
C LEU A 60 -3.60 -4.75 -3.07
N LEU A 61 -3.85 -4.12 -1.92
CA LEU A 61 -4.53 -4.75 -0.78
C LEU A 61 -5.97 -5.16 -1.12
N LYS A 62 -6.71 -4.29 -1.83
CA LYS A 62 -8.08 -4.59 -2.29
C LYS A 62 -8.08 -5.66 -3.38
N ARG A 63 -7.13 -5.64 -4.32
CA ARG A 63 -7.01 -6.67 -5.36
C ARG A 63 -6.69 -8.06 -4.78
N GLY A 64 -5.94 -8.13 -3.69
CA GLY A 64 -5.73 -9.36 -2.94
C GLY A 64 -6.98 -9.92 -2.24
N MET A 65 -7.97 -9.07 -1.91
CA MET A 65 -9.27 -9.50 -1.37
C MET A 65 -10.29 -9.87 -2.47
N VAL A 66 -10.15 -9.30 -3.67
CA VAL A 66 -11.11 -9.45 -4.79
C VAL A 66 -10.71 -10.56 -5.77
N LEU A 67 -9.67 -11.35 -5.49
CA LEU A 67 -9.48 -12.64 -6.16
C LEU A 67 -10.32 -13.67 -5.40
N PRO A 68 -11.57 -14.00 -5.80
CA PRO A 68 -12.10 -15.28 -5.42
C PRO A 68 -11.09 -16.29 -5.93
N ARG A 69 -10.59 -17.13 -5.02
CA ARG A 69 -9.95 -18.39 -5.37
C ARG A 69 -10.80 -18.95 -6.51
N PHE A 70 -10.26 -19.07 -7.72
CA PHE A 70 -10.95 -19.70 -8.82
C PHE A 70 -11.19 -21.16 -8.39
N THR A 71 -12.24 -21.37 -7.60
CA THR A 71 -12.78 -22.68 -7.32
C THR A 71 -13.39 -23.08 -8.64
N LEU A 72 -12.63 -23.88 -9.40
CA LEU A 72 -13.15 -24.59 -10.54
C LEU A 72 -14.50 -25.18 -10.11
N PRO A 73 -15.59 -24.89 -10.84
CA PRO A 73 -16.90 -25.41 -10.49
C PRO A 73 -16.78 -26.94 -10.37
N ARG A 74 -17.05 -27.48 -9.18
CA ARG A 74 -17.05 -28.94 -8.93
C ARG A 74 -18.26 -29.65 -9.57
N GLY A 75 -19.06 -28.95 -10.37
CA GLY A 75 -20.33 -29.44 -10.92
C GLY A 75 -20.20 -30.58 -11.94
N ASN A 76 -19.01 -30.80 -12.48
CA ASN A 76 -18.78 -31.74 -13.59
C ASN A 76 -17.99 -33.00 -13.19
N ILE A 77 -17.57 -33.13 -11.91
CA ILE A 77 -16.84 -34.33 -11.45
C ILE A 77 -17.81 -35.53 -11.31
N HIS A 78 -19.05 -35.28 -10.87
CA HIS A 78 -20.03 -36.36 -10.65
C HIS A 78 -20.59 -36.97 -11.94
N ILE A 79 -20.60 -36.24 -13.06
CA ILE A 79 -21.14 -36.75 -14.33
C ILE A 79 -20.15 -37.73 -14.98
N LYS A 80 -18.84 -37.54 -14.76
CA LYS A 80 -17.82 -38.44 -15.30
C LYS A 80 -17.80 -39.79 -14.57
N THR A 81 -18.00 -39.79 -13.26
CA THR A 81 -18.07 -41.04 -12.48
C THR A 81 -19.33 -41.85 -12.81
N ALA A 82 -20.49 -41.23 -13.04
CA ALA A 82 -21.70 -41.97 -13.39
C ALA A 82 -21.60 -42.71 -14.74
N ASN A 83 -20.85 -42.18 -15.71
CA ASN A 83 -20.64 -42.84 -17.00
C ASN A 83 -19.56 -43.93 -16.97
N ASP A 84 -18.60 -43.88 -16.05
CA ASP A 84 -17.57 -44.93 -15.89
C ASP A 84 -18.07 -46.15 -15.08
N ILE A 85 -19.20 -46.05 -14.37
CA ILE A 85 -19.81 -47.18 -13.64
C ILE A 85 -20.86 -47.92 -14.51
N MET A 86 -21.14 -47.43 -15.72
CA MET A 86 -22.10 -48.03 -16.67
C MET A 86 -21.43 -48.75 -17.86
N VAL A 87 -20.20 -49.24 -17.70
CA VAL A 87 -19.53 -50.16 -18.64
C VAL A 87 -19.21 -51.48 -17.94
#